data_AF-A0A915B9G7-F1
#
_entry.id   AF-A0A915B9G7-F1
#
_cell.length_a   1.000
_cell.length_b   1.000
_cell.length_c   1.000
_cell.angle_alpha   90.00
_cell.angle_beta   90.00
_cell.angle_gamma   90.00
#
_symmetry.space_group_name_H-M   'P 1'
#
loop_
_entity.id
_entity.type
_entity.pdbx_description
1 polymer ?
#
loop_
_entity_poly.entity_id
_entity_poly.type
_entity_poly.pdbx_seq_one_letter_code
_entity_poly.pdbx_strand_id
1 'polypeptide(L)'
;MIPTWYSWKYWSEFYRHRLLRLWPAYLYVILLSIIRFPVLRYHENFPLWGHDDFGVECSKHWWENALFINAFTDGRCLPWTWYMGTEFTFFAISPIFLLLLKRSALLGIAISAIIIIASSVSLAVETSRYNFPPTQLLHFIPQNFNQDSMLYHSLIYVRPQYRIGPYLMGLITGYILATDGRPQRKSNSGSLSTRYKYMGWILSVIGGLWSIYGLIPALQKSDWPVYQVTFTAMHRIIWALSISWLIYACQKGFGGLLNAFLSMRIFLPLSSACYALYLGHIYAIFAIYMSSSFPIHYDGFITLLNYYWKHLSLCYFIAISILICIEMPALHIVKILFYNSEQQMQAEAKRPEIIRTREEDGLHSSPIHDSHIIRNNNVVRRIRPKSRRA
;
A
#
# COMPACT_ATOMS: atom_id res chain seq x y z
N MET A 1 26.94 -17.98 3.74
CA MET A 1 25.87 -18.06 4.76
C MET A 1 24.57 -17.60 4.13
N ILE A 2 23.62 -18.52 3.99
CA ILE A 2 22.26 -18.24 3.49
C ILE A 2 21.61 -17.30 4.51
N PRO A 3 21.14 -16.11 4.12
CA PRO A 3 20.38 -15.26 5.03
C PRO A 3 19.04 -15.94 5.29
N THR A 4 18.95 -16.69 6.39
CA THR A 4 17.69 -17.21 6.91
C THR A 4 16.84 -16.04 7.39
N TRP A 5 15.54 -16.26 7.61
CA TRP A 5 14.60 -15.25 8.14
C TRP A 5 14.99 -14.73 9.54
N TYR A 6 15.95 -15.37 10.19
CA TYR A 6 16.55 -14.94 11.46
C TYR A 6 17.80 -14.08 11.25
N SER A 7 18.32 -14.02 10.03
CA SER A 7 19.48 -13.23 9.67
C SER A 7 19.12 -11.76 9.58
N TRP A 8 19.89 -10.93 10.27
CA TRP A 8 19.87 -9.47 10.12
C TRP A 8 20.00 -9.03 8.65
N LYS A 9 20.80 -9.77 7.87
CA LYS A 9 21.00 -9.49 6.44
C LYS A 9 19.70 -9.63 5.64
N TYR A 10 18.83 -10.60 5.95
CA TYR A 10 17.56 -10.75 5.24
C TYR A 10 16.65 -9.53 5.44
N TRP A 11 16.52 -9.09 6.69
CA TRP A 11 15.65 -7.95 7.03
C TRP A 11 16.23 -6.61 6.56
N SER A 12 17.55 -6.42 6.60
CA SER A 12 18.16 -5.20 6.07
C SER A 12 17.95 -5.07 4.56
N GLU A 13 18.05 -6.17 3.81
CA GLU A 13 17.72 -6.24 2.37
C GLU A 13 16.25 -5.95 2.11
N PHE A 14 15.35 -6.53 2.92
CA PHE A 14 13.90 -6.29 2.84
C PHE A 14 13.54 -4.81 2.97
N TYR A 15 14.12 -4.11 3.96
CA TYR A 15 13.88 -2.67 4.14
C TYR A 15 14.56 -1.83 3.06
N ARG A 16 15.81 -2.16 2.71
CA ARG A 16 16.57 -1.41 1.71
C ARG A 16 15.87 -1.42 0.35
N HIS A 17 15.41 -2.59 -0.10
CA HIS A 17 14.70 -2.71 -1.37
C HIS A 17 13.47 -1.80 -1.42
N ARG A 18 12.71 -1.69 -0.31
CA ARG A 18 11.55 -0.81 -0.26
C ARG A 18 11.92 0.67 -0.21
N LEU A 19 12.91 1.04 0.59
CA LEU A 19 13.40 2.43 0.67
C LEU A 19 13.88 2.94 -0.69
N LEU A 20 14.74 2.17 -1.36
CA LEU A 20 15.30 2.53 -2.66
C LEU A 20 14.24 2.63 -3.77
N ARG A 21 13.11 1.94 -3.62
CA ARG A 21 11.97 2.07 -4.54
C ARG A 21 11.18 3.37 -4.32
N LEU A 22 10.96 3.78 -3.08
CA LEU A 22 10.10 4.93 -2.75
C LEU A 22 10.85 6.27 -2.80
N TRP A 23 12.09 6.31 -2.31
CA TRP A 23 12.84 7.56 -2.16
C TRP A 23 13.00 8.41 -3.43
N PRO A 24 13.28 7.86 -4.63
CA PRO A 24 13.62 8.70 -5.79
C PRO A 24 12.51 9.69 -6.14
N ALA A 25 11.27 9.21 -6.32
CA ALA A 25 10.14 10.08 -6.63
C ALA A 25 9.75 10.95 -5.43
N TYR A 26 9.85 10.44 -4.20
CA TYR A 26 9.46 11.19 -3.01
C TYR A 26 10.39 12.38 -2.74
N LEU A 27 11.70 12.15 -2.77
CA LEU A 27 12.71 13.20 -2.60
C LEU A 27 12.64 14.24 -3.72
N TYR A 28 12.36 13.81 -4.95
CA TYR A 28 12.14 14.73 -6.06
C TYR A 28 10.94 15.65 -5.80
N VAL A 29 9.82 15.14 -5.31
CA VAL A 29 8.64 15.95 -5.00
C VAL A 29 8.85 16.89 -3.81
N ILE A 30 9.59 16.45 -2.80
CA ILE A 30 10.06 17.31 -1.71
C ILE A 30 10.92 18.46 -2.27
N LEU A 31 11.90 18.14 -3.13
CA LEU A 31 12.76 19.12 -3.78
C LEU A 31 11.95 20.10 -4.63
N LEU A 32 10.99 19.62 -5.41
CA LEU A 32 10.09 20.47 -6.19
C LEU A 32 9.34 21.46 -5.29
N SER A 33 8.89 21.05 -4.11
CA SER A 33 8.21 21.93 -3.16
C SER A 33 9.12 23.03 -2.63
N ILE A 34 10.35 22.66 -2.27
CA ILE A 34 11.34 23.61 -1.77
C ILE A 34 11.72 24.62 -2.87
N ILE A 35 11.82 24.21 -4.13
CA ILE A 35 12.25 25.10 -5.23
C ILE A 35 11.10 25.94 -5.80
N ARG A 36 9.91 25.36 -6.04
CA ARG A 36 8.80 26.03 -6.75
C ARG A 36 8.11 27.10 -5.92
N PHE A 37 7.84 26.84 -4.64
CA PHE A 37 7.06 27.75 -3.82
C PHE A 37 7.75 29.10 -3.58
N PRO A 38 9.08 29.16 -3.32
CA PRO A 38 9.81 30.43 -3.27
C PRO A 38 9.79 31.20 -4.60
N VAL A 39 9.75 30.52 -5.76
CA VAL A 39 9.71 31.19 -7.08
C VAL A 39 8.34 31.81 -7.36
N LEU A 40 7.24 31.19 -6.90
CA LEU A 40 5.89 31.74 -7.02
C LEU A 40 5.61 32.89 -6.04
N ARG A 41 6.33 32.95 -4.92
CA ARG A 41 6.27 34.05 -3.95
C ARG A 41 6.67 35.41 -4.54
N TYR A 42 7.49 35.44 -5.59
CA TYR A 42 7.86 36.68 -6.29
C TYR A 42 6.79 37.20 -7.25
N HIS A 43 5.75 36.42 -7.53
CA HIS A 43 4.57 36.96 -8.18
C HIS A 43 3.63 37.52 -7.10
N GLU A 44 3.47 38.83 -7.08
CA GLU A 44 2.70 39.60 -6.10
C GLU A 44 1.19 39.26 -6.05
N ASN A 45 0.71 38.37 -6.93
CA ASN A 45 -0.70 37.97 -7.07
C ASN A 45 -1.04 36.61 -6.42
N PHE A 46 -0.17 36.04 -5.56
CA PHE A 46 -0.36 34.69 -5.00
C PHE A 46 -0.68 34.68 -3.47
N PRO A 47 -1.68 35.41 -2.95
CA PRO A 47 -1.97 35.49 -1.52
C PRO A 47 -2.81 34.32 -0.98
N LEU A 48 -2.84 33.15 -1.65
CA LEU A 48 -3.63 32.01 -1.15
C LEU A 48 -2.95 31.26 0.02
N TRP A 49 -1.64 31.46 0.20
CA TRP A 49 -0.87 30.83 1.28
C TRP A 49 -0.43 31.91 2.26
N GLY A 50 -1.14 31.98 3.39
CA GLY A 50 -0.71 32.75 4.57
C GLY A 50 0.51 32.12 5.24
N HIS A 51 0.56 32.13 6.57
CA HIS A 51 1.69 31.63 7.38
C HIS A 51 2.08 30.14 7.17
N ASP A 52 1.36 29.38 6.33
CA ASP A 52 1.53 27.95 6.04
C ASP A 52 1.98 27.68 4.59
N ASP A 53 2.93 28.45 4.06
CA ASP A 53 3.54 28.17 2.76
C ASP A 53 4.35 26.86 2.80
N PHE A 54 3.92 25.87 2.01
CA PHE A 54 4.58 24.56 1.91
C PHE A 54 6.06 24.66 1.55
N GLY A 55 6.50 25.65 0.76
CA GLY A 55 7.91 25.85 0.45
C GLY A 55 8.75 26.16 1.68
N VAL A 56 8.23 27.05 2.54
CA VAL A 56 8.91 27.47 3.77
C VAL A 56 8.92 26.34 4.78
N GLU A 57 7.79 25.70 5.00
CA GLU A 57 7.71 24.59 5.96
C GLU A 57 8.50 23.37 5.48
N CYS A 58 8.50 23.07 4.17
CA CYS A 58 9.37 22.04 3.62
C CYS A 58 10.85 22.34 3.79
N SER A 59 11.30 23.58 3.62
CA SER A 59 12.73 23.89 3.80
C SER A 59 13.25 23.54 5.21
N LYS A 60 12.36 23.55 6.21
CA LYS A 60 12.67 23.21 7.61
C LYS A 60 12.40 21.74 7.96
N HIS A 61 11.31 21.18 7.44
CA HIS A 61 10.77 19.88 7.86
C HIS A 61 10.90 18.75 6.82
N TRP A 62 11.59 18.97 5.69
CA TRP A 62 11.74 17.96 4.62
C TRP A 62 12.29 16.61 5.11
N TRP A 63 13.15 16.64 6.12
CA TRP A 63 13.80 15.44 6.67
C TRP A 63 12.80 14.49 7.33
N GLU A 64 11.69 15.02 7.87
CA GLU A 64 10.62 14.20 8.47
C GLU A 64 9.94 13.33 7.40
N ASN A 65 9.73 13.88 6.22
CA ASN A 65 9.20 13.17 5.06
C ASN A 65 10.24 12.18 4.51
N ALA A 66 11.51 12.58 4.38
CA ALA A 66 12.58 11.72 3.90
C ALA A 66 12.77 10.47 4.79
N LEU A 67 12.58 10.61 6.11
CA LEU A 67 12.65 9.52 7.09
C LEU A 67 11.31 8.79 7.29
N PHE A 68 10.23 9.18 6.58
CA PHE A 68 8.89 8.61 6.73
C PHE A 68 8.29 8.73 8.15
N ILE A 69 8.71 9.73 8.93
CA ILE A 69 8.18 9.98 10.29
C ILE A 69 7.16 11.13 10.33
N ASN A 70 6.85 11.71 9.17
CA ASN A 70 5.94 12.85 9.01
C ASN A 70 4.48 12.58 9.47
N ALA A 71 4.12 11.33 9.72
CA ALA A 71 2.82 10.95 10.30
C ALA A 71 2.78 11.06 11.84
N PHE A 72 3.96 11.08 12.49
CA PHE A 72 4.10 11.26 13.93
C PHE A 72 4.35 12.72 14.31
N THR A 73 4.88 13.50 13.37
CA THR A 73 4.99 14.96 13.49
C THR A 73 3.72 15.63 12.96
N ASP A 74 3.73 16.96 12.89
CA ASP A 74 2.61 17.75 12.34
C ASP A 74 2.53 17.68 10.80
N GLY A 75 3.46 17.00 10.12
CA GLY A 75 3.40 16.76 8.68
C GLY A 75 3.48 18.02 7.81
N ARG A 76 4.19 19.06 8.27
CA ARG A 76 4.10 20.44 7.73
C ARG A 76 4.63 20.62 6.31
N CYS A 77 5.62 19.83 5.89
CA CYS A 77 6.21 19.96 4.55
C CYS A 77 5.22 19.51 3.45
N LEU A 78 4.83 18.23 3.46
CA LEU A 78 3.91 17.66 2.49
C LEU A 78 2.74 16.99 3.23
N PRO A 79 1.70 17.74 3.63
CA PRO A 79 0.64 17.20 4.48
C PRO A 79 -0.01 15.96 3.91
N TRP A 80 -0.31 15.92 2.60
CA TRP A 80 -0.95 14.75 1.98
C TRP A 80 -0.09 13.48 2.03
N THR A 81 1.22 13.57 2.29
CA THR A 81 2.10 12.40 2.33
C THR A 81 2.17 11.74 3.71
N TRP A 82 1.33 12.14 4.68
CA TRP A 82 1.17 11.42 5.96
C TRP A 82 0.95 9.91 5.72
N TYR A 83 0.21 9.55 4.67
CA TYR A 83 -0.02 8.16 4.27
C TYR A 83 1.27 7.40 4.00
N MET A 84 2.27 8.03 3.38
CA MET A 84 3.56 7.40 3.10
C MET A 84 4.31 7.08 4.40
N GLY A 85 4.28 8.02 5.36
CA GLY A 85 4.85 7.80 6.69
C GLY A 85 4.14 6.66 7.43
N THR A 86 2.81 6.67 7.43
CA THR A 86 1.97 5.62 8.01
C THR A 86 2.26 4.25 7.38
N GLU A 87 2.32 4.16 6.05
CA GLU A 87 2.55 2.91 5.33
C GLU A 87 3.93 2.34 5.61
N PHE A 88 4.97 3.18 5.60
CA PHE A 88 6.32 2.75 5.93
C PHE A 88 6.43 2.29 7.39
N THR A 89 5.75 2.96 8.31
CA THR A 89 5.63 2.51 9.72
C THR A 89 5.03 1.12 9.81
N PHE A 90 3.92 0.87 9.10
CA PHE A 90 3.28 -0.44 9.09
C PHE A 90 4.16 -1.51 8.42
N PHE A 91 4.88 -1.14 7.37
CA PHE A 91 5.87 -2.00 6.74
C PHE A 91 7.03 -2.36 7.68
N ALA A 92 7.52 -1.40 8.46
CA ALA A 92 8.55 -1.61 9.47
C ALA A 92 8.14 -2.61 10.56
N ILE A 93 6.87 -2.62 10.98
CA ILE A 93 6.38 -3.59 11.97
C ILE A 93 5.84 -4.89 11.34
N SER A 94 5.64 -4.93 10.03
CA SER A 94 5.10 -6.11 9.31
C SER A 94 5.83 -7.43 9.56
N PRO A 95 7.17 -7.47 9.77
CA PRO A 95 7.87 -8.73 10.08
C PRO A 95 7.34 -9.43 11.32
N ILE A 96 6.91 -8.68 12.34
CA ILE A 96 6.36 -9.24 13.58
C ILE A 96 5.13 -10.08 13.25
N PHE A 97 4.20 -9.51 12.48
CA PHE A 97 2.97 -10.19 12.06
C PHE A 97 3.24 -11.37 11.13
N LEU A 98 4.16 -11.21 10.17
CA LEU A 98 4.54 -12.28 9.25
C LEU A 98 5.17 -13.47 9.97
N LEU A 99 6.05 -13.22 10.94
CA LEU A 99 6.68 -14.27 11.76
C LEU A 99 5.66 -14.97 12.66
N LEU A 100 4.71 -14.22 13.24
CA LEU A 100 3.62 -14.81 14.03
C LEU A 100 2.71 -15.71 13.19
N LEU A 101 2.26 -15.24 12.02
CA LEU A 101 1.43 -16.02 11.08
C LEU A 101 2.16 -17.27 10.59
N LYS A 102 3.47 -17.17 10.35
CA LYS A 102 4.30 -18.33 9.98
C LYS A 102 4.42 -19.35 11.12
N ARG A 103 4.59 -18.88 12.37
CA ARG A 103 4.70 -19.75 13.54
C ARG A 103 3.38 -20.45 13.85
N SER A 104 2.28 -19.70 13.83
CA SER A 104 0.92 -20.22 14.00
C SER A 104 -0.08 -19.25 13.38
N ALA A 105 -0.81 -19.73 12.37
CA ALA A 105 -1.84 -18.95 11.69
C ALA A 105 -2.86 -18.39 12.69
N LEU A 106 -3.31 -19.21 13.65
CA LEU A 106 -4.28 -18.82 14.66
C LEU A 106 -3.73 -17.70 15.55
N LEU A 107 -2.50 -17.82 16.03
CA LEU A 107 -1.87 -16.81 16.88
C LEU A 107 -1.68 -15.48 16.13
N GLY A 108 -1.17 -15.53 14.89
CA GLY A 108 -0.96 -14.35 14.07
C GLY A 108 -2.27 -13.63 13.73
N ILE A 109 -3.33 -14.38 13.40
CA ILE A 109 -4.67 -13.83 13.15
C ILE A 109 -5.26 -13.24 14.43
N ALA A 110 -5.17 -13.93 15.56
CA ALA A 110 -5.71 -13.46 16.84
C ALA A 110 -5.03 -12.15 17.29
N ILE A 111 -3.70 -12.07 17.26
CA ILE A 111 -2.96 -10.85 17.61
C ILE A 111 -3.32 -9.70 16.65
N SER A 112 -3.41 -9.98 15.36
CA SER A 112 -3.83 -8.98 14.38
C SER A 112 -5.24 -8.48 14.69
N ALA A 113 -6.20 -9.37 14.95
CA ALA A 113 -7.57 -9.01 15.29
C ALA A 113 -7.65 -8.14 16.55
N ILE A 114 -6.87 -8.47 17.60
CA ILE A 114 -6.79 -7.67 18.83
C ILE A 114 -6.33 -6.24 18.52
N ILE A 115 -5.28 -6.08 17.69
CA ILE A 115 -4.75 -4.76 17.34
C ILE A 115 -5.72 -3.97 16.46
N ILE A 116 -6.42 -4.64 15.53
CA ILE A 116 -7.48 -4.01 14.73
C ILE A 116 -8.61 -3.49 15.64
N ILE A 117 -9.05 -4.32 16.60
CA ILE A 117 -10.11 -3.94 17.55
C ILE A 117 -9.64 -2.78 18.43
N ALA A 118 -8.43 -2.85 19.00
CA ALA A 118 -7.87 -1.78 19.82
C ALA A 118 -7.78 -0.46 19.04
N SER A 119 -7.26 -0.48 17.82
CA SER A 119 -7.18 0.69 16.93
C SER A 119 -8.56 1.30 16.67
N SER A 120 -9.56 0.46 16.40
CA SER A 120 -10.93 0.89 16.09
C SER A 120 -11.64 1.47 17.32
N VAL A 121 -11.45 0.85 18.48
CA VAL A 121 -12.00 1.33 19.76
C VAL A 121 -11.36 2.65 20.13
N SER A 122 -10.03 2.79 20.01
CA SER A 122 -9.36 4.07 20.27
C SER A 122 -9.85 5.17 19.33
N LEU A 123 -10.09 4.86 18.05
CA LEU A 123 -10.68 5.82 17.11
C LEU A 123 -12.11 6.22 17.53
N ALA A 124 -12.94 5.27 17.93
CA ALA A 124 -14.31 5.51 18.39
C ALA A 124 -14.35 6.39 19.64
N VAL A 125 -13.44 6.14 20.59
CA VAL A 125 -13.30 6.91 21.84
C VAL A 125 -12.89 8.35 21.55
N GLU A 126 -11.84 8.57 20.75
CA GLU A 126 -11.39 9.93 20.41
C GLU A 126 -12.44 10.71 19.61
N THR A 127 -13.11 10.04 18.67
CA THR A 127 -14.18 10.66 17.88
C THR A 127 -15.34 11.10 18.78
N SER A 128 -15.74 10.24 19.73
CA SER A 128 -16.80 10.55 20.69
C SER A 128 -16.40 11.67 21.65
N ARG A 129 -15.15 11.65 22.14
CA ARG A 129 -14.62 12.61 23.12
C ARG A 129 -14.65 14.05 22.60
N TYR A 130 -14.28 14.24 21.34
CA TYR A 130 -14.19 15.56 20.72
C TYR A 130 -15.38 15.89 19.80
N ASN A 131 -16.39 15.01 19.76
CA ASN A 131 -17.56 15.12 18.88
C ASN A 131 -17.20 15.39 17.42
N PHE A 132 -16.26 14.59 16.90
CA PHE A 132 -15.75 14.75 15.54
C PHE A 132 -16.64 14.06 14.50
N PRO A 133 -16.65 14.55 13.24
CA PRO A 133 -17.37 13.89 12.16
C PRO A 133 -16.74 12.51 11.84
N PRO A 134 -17.50 11.56 11.26
CA PRO A 134 -16.98 10.21 10.97
C PRO A 134 -15.82 10.12 9.99
N THR A 135 -15.58 11.18 9.22
CA THR A 135 -14.43 11.33 8.32
C THR A 135 -13.99 12.79 8.28
N GLN A 136 -12.79 13.06 7.77
CA GLN A 136 -12.37 14.44 7.52
C GLN A 136 -13.25 15.05 6.43
N LEU A 137 -13.97 16.11 6.79
CA LEU A 137 -14.75 16.93 5.89
C LEU A 137 -14.05 18.29 5.80
N LEU A 138 -13.62 18.69 4.59
CA LEU A 138 -12.80 19.90 4.41
C LEU A 138 -13.64 21.18 4.50
N HIS A 139 -14.69 21.29 3.68
CA HIS A 139 -15.45 22.54 3.53
C HIS A 139 -16.89 22.47 4.04
N PHE A 140 -17.38 21.27 4.37
CA PHE A 140 -18.77 21.05 4.78
C PHE A 140 -18.81 20.16 6.02
N ILE A 141 -18.61 20.77 7.19
CA ILE A 141 -18.79 20.09 8.47
C ILE A 141 -20.19 20.43 8.99
N PRO A 142 -21.07 19.44 9.21
CA PRO A 142 -22.37 19.67 9.82
C PRO A 142 -22.23 20.34 11.20
N GLN A 143 -23.10 21.30 11.51
CA GLN A 143 -23.01 22.14 12.73
C GLN A 143 -23.06 21.35 14.06
N ASN A 144 -23.62 20.14 14.03
CA ASN A 144 -23.68 19.26 15.19
C ASN A 144 -22.33 18.61 15.54
N PHE A 145 -21.32 18.72 14.68
CA PHE A 145 -19.97 18.26 14.95
C PHE A 145 -19.02 19.41 15.29
N ASN A 146 -17.90 19.05 15.91
CA ASN A 146 -16.79 19.97 16.10
C ASN A 146 -16.26 20.49 14.76
N GLN A 147 -16.20 21.81 14.65
CA GLN A 147 -15.81 22.54 13.44
C GLN A 147 -14.29 22.66 13.26
N ASP A 148 -13.51 22.28 14.28
CA ASP A 148 -12.05 22.35 14.24
C ASP A 148 -11.46 21.22 13.38
N SER A 149 -11.46 21.46 12.06
CA SER A 149 -10.91 20.54 11.07
C SER A 149 -9.40 20.32 11.20
N MET A 150 -8.66 21.31 11.72
CA MET A 150 -7.22 21.23 11.92
C MET A 150 -6.90 20.31 13.10
N LEU A 151 -7.66 20.44 14.20
CA LEU A 151 -7.55 19.53 15.33
C LEU A 151 -7.93 18.10 14.96
N TYR A 152 -9.01 17.90 14.19
CA TYR A 152 -9.35 16.57 13.65
C TYR A 152 -8.19 15.98 12.85
N HIS A 153 -7.58 16.83 11.99
CA HIS A 153 -6.51 16.40 11.11
C HIS A 153 -5.29 15.91 11.90
N SER A 154 -4.85 16.69 12.90
CA SER A 154 -3.66 16.41 13.70
C SER A 154 -3.87 15.31 14.77
N LEU A 155 -5.07 15.19 15.35
CA LEU A 155 -5.35 14.17 16.38
C LEU A 155 -5.73 12.82 15.81
N ILE A 156 -6.50 12.77 14.71
CA ILE A 156 -7.08 11.53 14.21
C ILE A 156 -6.60 11.23 12.79
N TYR A 157 -6.67 12.21 11.88
CA TYR A 157 -6.54 11.91 10.46
C TYR A 157 -5.12 11.50 10.06
N VAL A 158 -4.07 12.19 10.47
CA VAL A 158 -2.70 11.84 10.04
C VAL A 158 -2.09 10.71 10.87
N ARG A 159 -2.72 10.37 12.00
CA ARG A 159 -2.14 9.49 13.01
C ARG A 159 -2.19 8.00 12.62
N PRO A 160 -1.05 7.28 12.63
CA PRO A 160 -1.00 5.86 12.24
C PRO A 160 -1.86 4.93 13.12
N GLN A 161 -1.96 5.19 14.42
CA GLN A 161 -2.59 4.24 15.36
C GLN A 161 -4.06 3.94 15.06
N TYR A 162 -4.79 4.83 14.36
CA TYR A 162 -6.19 4.64 13.99
C TYR A 162 -6.39 4.01 12.60
N ARG A 163 -5.30 3.63 11.93
CA ARG A 163 -5.30 3.27 10.50
C ARG A 163 -4.68 1.90 10.20
N ILE A 164 -4.21 1.18 11.21
CA ILE A 164 -3.55 -0.12 11.03
C ILE A 164 -4.51 -1.23 10.56
N GLY A 165 -5.82 -1.06 10.78
CA GLY A 165 -6.88 -2.00 10.43
C GLY A 165 -6.77 -2.59 9.01
N PRO A 166 -6.96 -1.76 7.96
CA PRO A 166 -6.84 -2.19 6.57
C PRO A 166 -5.51 -2.84 6.21
N TYR A 167 -4.40 -2.39 6.82
CA TYR A 167 -3.07 -2.94 6.56
C TYR A 167 -2.96 -4.40 7.02
N LEU A 168 -3.41 -4.69 8.25
CA LEU A 168 -3.41 -6.05 8.80
C LEU A 168 -4.38 -6.96 8.04
N MET A 169 -5.53 -6.45 7.60
CA MET A 169 -6.44 -7.20 6.73
C MET A 169 -5.77 -7.62 5.42
N GLY A 170 -5.02 -6.71 4.80
CA GLY A 170 -4.22 -7.00 3.60
C GLY A 170 -3.13 -8.05 3.87
N LEU A 171 -2.43 -7.95 5.00
CA LEU A 171 -1.37 -8.88 5.40
C LEU A 171 -1.91 -10.31 5.63
N ILE A 172 -3.04 -10.44 6.35
CA ILE A 172 -3.74 -11.72 6.54
C ILE A 172 -4.19 -12.29 5.20
N THR A 173 -4.77 -11.45 4.34
CA THR A 173 -5.21 -11.88 3.00
C THR A 173 -4.04 -12.38 2.17
N GLY A 174 -2.91 -11.67 2.19
CA GLY A 174 -1.68 -12.08 1.52
C GLY A 174 -1.13 -13.41 2.04
N TYR A 175 -1.18 -13.63 3.36
CA TYR A 175 -0.82 -14.90 3.98
C TYR A 175 -1.71 -16.05 3.50
N ILE A 176 -3.04 -15.88 3.55
CA ILE A 176 -4.01 -16.88 3.06
C ILE A 176 -3.74 -17.22 1.58
N LEU A 177 -3.50 -16.20 0.74
CA LEU A 177 -3.19 -16.41 -0.67
C LEU A 177 -1.86 -17.15 -0.90
N ALA A 178 -0.87 -16.93 -0.03
CA ALA A 178 0.41 -17.61 -0.10
C ALA A 178 0.32 -19.07 0.36
N THR A 179 -0.51 -19.38 1.38
CA THR A 179 -0.70 -20.74 1.92
C THR A 179 -1.65 -21.58 1.08
N ASP A 180 -2.74 -20.98 0.59
CA ASP A 180 -3.78 -21.70 -0.14
C ASP A 180 -3.35 -22.13 -1.56
N GLY A 181 -2.14 -21.77 -2.00
CA GLY A 181 -1.60 -22.11 -3.33
C GLY A 181 -2.31 -21.41 -4.51
N ARG A 182 -1.57 -21.28 -5.63
CA ARG A 182 -2.16 -20.85 -6.91
C ARG A 182 -3.14 -21.93 -7.40
N PRO A 183 -4.30 -21.58 -7.96
CA PRO A 183 -5.15 -22.58 -8.58
C PRO A 183 -4.39 -23.22 -9.74
N GLN A 184 -3.91 -24.46 -9.54
CA GLN A 184 -3.55 -25.28 -10.69
C GLN A 184 -4.83 -25.46 -11.50
N ARG A 185 -4.77 -25.05 -12.76
CA ARG A 185 -5.85 -24.88 -13.75
C ARG A 185 -6.75 -26.12 -13.97
N LYS A 186 -6.58 -27.22 -13.24
CA LYS A 186 -7.33 -28.49 -13.40
C LYS A 186 -7.51 -29.34 -12.13
N SER A 187 -7.23 -28.85 -10.92
CA SER A 187 -7.43 -29.69 -9.73
C SER A 187 -8.66 -29.26 -8.92
N ASN A 188 -9.68 -30.11 -8.88
CA ASN A 188 -10.87 -30.05 -8.03
C ASN A 188 -10.57 -30.17 -6.51
N SER A 189 -9.35 -29.88 -6.07
CA SER A 189 -8.98 -30.00 -4.67
C SER A 189 -9.47 -28.77 -3.90
N GLY A 190 -10.56 -28.96 -3.14
CA GLY A 190 -11.01 -28.01 -2.10
C GLY A 190 -11.84 -26.81 -2.55
N SER A 191 -12.65 -26.92 -3.62
CA SER A 191 -13.54 -25.82 -4.02
C SER A 191 -14.47 -25.40 -2.87
N LEU A 192 -14.35 -24.15 -2.42
CA LEU A 192 -15.31 -23.50 -1.52
C LEU A 192 -16.74 -23.80 -2.00
N SER A 193 -17.64 -24.17 -1.08
CA SER A 193 -19.03 -24.48 -1.47
C SER A 193 -19.66 -23.27 -2.17
N THR A 194 -20.48 -23.54 -3.19
CA THR A 194 -21.18 -22.53 -3.97
C THR A 194 -21.94 -21.53 -3.09
N ARG A 195 -22.49 -21.98 -1.96
CA ARG A 195 -23.14 -21.10 -0.97
C ARG A 195 -22.21 -20.01 -0.43
N TYR A 196 -20.98 -20.38 -0.07
CA TYR A 196 -20.01 -19.46 0.52
C TYR A 196 -19.47 -18.47 -0.53
N LYS A 197 -19.40 -18.89 -1.80
CA LYS A 197 -19.03 -17.98 -2.90
C LYS A 197 -20.06 -16.85 -3.05
N TYR A 198 -21.36 -17.20 -3.11
CA TYR A 198 -22.42 -16.20 -3.21
C TYR A 198 -22.52 -15.33 -1.95
N MET A 199 -22.43 -15.93 -0.76
CA MET A 199 -22.42 -15.17 0.49
C MET A 199 -21.25 -14.17 0.53
N GLY A 200 -20.04 -14.58 0.15
CA GLY A 200 -18.89 -13.68 0.14
C GLY A 200 -19.06 -12.51 -0.83
N TRP A 201 -19.63 -12.75 -2.02
CA TRP A 201 -19.95 -11.66 -2.96
C TRP A 201 -21.00 -10.70 -2.42
N ILE A 202 -22.11 -11.21 -1.89
CA ILE A 202 -23.18 -10.39 -1.31
C ILE A 202 -22.63 -9.54 -0.16
N LEU A 203 -21.91 -10.15 0.77
CA LEU A 203 -21.32 -9.44 1.92
C LEU A 203 -20.28 -8.39 1.49
N SER A 204 -19.49 -8.67 0.45
CA SER A 204 -18.48 -7.71 -0.04
C SER A 204 -19.10 -6.54 -0.78
N VAL A 205 -20.17 -6.76 -1.54
CA VAL A 205 -20.90 -5.67 -2.22
C VAL A 205 -21.63 -4.81 -1.20
N ILE A 206 -22.37 -5.43 -0.27
CA ILE A 206 -23.08 -4.70 0.79
C ILE A 206 -22.09 -3.94 1.66
N GLY A 207 -21.02 -4.59 2.11
CA GLY A 207 -19.98 -3.97 2.92
C GLY A 207 -19.27 -2.82 2.20
N GLY A 208 -18.88 -3.02 0.95
CA GLY A 208 -18.24 -1.99 0.13
C GLY A 208 -19.14 -0.77 -0.10
N LEU A 209 -20.41 -1.00 -0.43
CA LEU A 209 -21.41 0.08 -0.57
C LEU A 209 -21.66 0.78 0.75
N TRP A 210 -21.77 0.06 1.86
CA TRP A 210 -21.93 0.65 3.19
C TRP A 210 -20.73 1.52 3.56
N SER A 211 -19.50 1.08 3.29
CA SER A 211 -18.29 1.87 3.54
C SER A 211 -18.23 3.17 2.74
N ILE A 212 -18.84 3.25 1.56
CA ILE A 212 -18.88 4.45 0.72
C ILE A 212 -20.06 5.35 1.11
N TYR A 213 -21.27 4.79 1.16
CA TYR A 213 -22.52 5.55 1.29
C TYR A 213 -23.02 5.67 2.73
N GLY A 214 -22.44 4.94 3.68
CA GLY A 214 -22.81 5.01 5.11
C GLY A 214 -22.52 6.35 5.78
N LEU A 215 -21.82 7.25 5.09
CA LEU A 215 -21.63 8.63 5.56
C LEU A 215 -22.88 9.51 5.38
N ILE A 216 -23.82 9.13 4.50
CA ILE A 216 -24.98 9.96 4.13
C ILE A 216 -25.79 10.43 5.35
N PRO A 217 -26.15 9.59 6.34
CA PRO A 217 -26.90 10.04 7.51
C PRO A 217 -26.17 11.15 8.30
N ALA A 218 -24.83 11.10 8.38
CA ALA A 218 -24.05 12.14 9.03
C ALA A 218 -24.09 13.47 8.24
N LEU A 219 -24.10 13.40 6.91
CA LEU A 219 -24.22 14.59 6.04
C LEU A 219 -25.62 15.21 6.06
N GLN A 220 -26.65 14.38 6.22
CA GLN A 220 -28.05 14.81 6.32
C GLN A 220 -28.43 15.30 7.71
N LYS A 221 -27.46 15.49 8.61
CA LYS A 221 -27.67 15.94 10.00
C LYS A 221 -28.59 15.01 10.81
N SER A 222 -28.60 13.71 10.49
CA SER A 222 -29.36 12.73 11.27
C SER A 222 -28.69 12.50 12.63
N ASP A 223 -29.46 12.54 13.71
CA ASP A 223 -28.97 12.42 15.09
C ASP A 223 -28.85 10.97 15.56
N TRP A 224 -27.99 10.19 14.88
CA TRP A 224 -27.73 8.79 15.22
C TRP A 224 -26.28 8.62 15.71
N PRO A 225 -25.95 9.07 16.94
CA PRO A 225 -24.57 9.10 17.42
C PRO A 225 -23.93 7.70 17.47
N VAL A 226 -24.68 6.68 17.88
CA VAL A 226 -24.20 5.28 17.91
C VAL A 226 -23.82 4.79 16.51
N TYR A 227 -24.65 5.08 15.51
CA TYR A 227 -24.37 4.72 14.12
C TYR A 227 -23.13 5.45 13.59
N GLN A 228 -23.03 6.76 13.85
CA GLN A 228 -21.90 7.58 13.39
C GLN A 228 -20.58 7.06 13.96
N VAL A 229 -20.51 6.79 15.27
CA VAL A 229 -19.31 6.26 15.92
C VAL A 229 -18.97 4.87 15.40
N THR A 230 -19.97 4.01 15.22
CA THR A 230 -19.78 2.66 14.66
C THR A 230 -19.27 2.72 13.22
N PHE A 231 -19.80 3.64 12.42
CA PHE A 231 -19.36 3.88 11.06
C PHE A 231 -17.90 4.36 11.04
N THR A 232 -17.53 5.34 11.87
CA THR A 232 -16.14 5.83 12.01
C THR A 232 -15.17 4.69 12.26
N ALA A 233 -15.51 3.81 13.20
CA ALA A 233 -14.63 2.71 13.62
C ALA A 233 -14.50 1.60 12.57
N MET A 234 -15.58 1.28 11.83
CA MET A 234 -15.64 0.04 11.04
C MET A 234 -15.53 0.24 9.53
N HIS A 235 -15.89 1.41 8.98
CA HIS A 235 -15.99 1.59 7.52
C HIS A 235 -14.70 1.26 6.76
N ARG A 236 -13.53 1.61 7.30
CA ARG A 236 -12.22 1.31 6.67
C ARG A 236 -11.92 -0.19 6.67
N ILE A 237 -12.28 -0.90 7.74
CA ILE A 237 -12.05 -2.34 7.89
C ILE A 237 -12.97 -3.13 6.97
N ILE A 238 -14.25 -2.75 6.94
CA ILE A 238 -15.25 -3.37 6.06
C ILE A 238 -14.90 -3.13 4.58
N TRP A 239 -14.39 -1.94 4.24
CA TRP A 239 -13.86 -1.67 2.90
C TRP A 239 -12.70 -2.61 2.57
N ALA A 240 -11.73 -2.73 3.48
CA ALA A 240 -10.57 -3.62 3.29
C ALA A 240 -11.00 -5.09 3.13
N LEU A 241 -11.93 -5.58 3.95
CA LEU A 241 -12.52 -6.92 3.85
C LEU A 241 -13.17 -7.16 2.49
N SER A 242 -13.94 -6.18 2.00
CA SER A 242 -14.64 -6.26 0.72
C SER A 242 -13.64 -6.38 -0.45
N ILE A 243 -12.57 -5.60 -0.41
CA ILE A 243 -11.47 -5.67 -1.39
C ILE A 243 -10.66 -6.98 -1.23
N SER A 244 -10.42 -7.44 -0.01
CA SER A 244 -9.74 -8.71 0.25
C SER A 244 -10.48 -9.90 -0.35
N TRP A 245 -11.82 -9.95 -0.20
CA TRP A 245 -12.63 -10.98 -0.86
C TRP A 245 -12.57 -10.88 -2.37
N LEU A 246 -12.66 -9.67 -2.93
CA LEU A 246 -12.52 -9.44 -4.38
C LEU A 246 -11.20 -10.00 -4.91
N ILE A 247 -10.08 -9.70 -4.24
CA ILE A 247 -8.75 -10.20 -4.61
C ILE A 247 -8.70 -11.73 -4.50
N TYR A 248 -9.20 -12.30 -3.39
CA TYR A 248 -9.27 -13.74 -3.19
C TYR A 248 -10.09 -14.44 -4.28
N ALA A 249 -11.24 -13.88 -4.63
CA ALA A 249 -12.14 -14.39 -5.65
C ALA A 249 -11.53 -14.38 -7.05
N CYS A 250 -10.86 -13.29 -7.40
CA CYS A 250 -10.13 -13.15 -8.66
C CYS A 250 -8.99 -14.19 -8.72
N GLN A 251 -8.19 -14.30 -7.66
CA GLN A 251 -7.05 -15.20 -7.62
C GLN A 251 -7.44 -16.67 -7.66
N LYS A 252 -8.57 -17.07 -7.04
CA LYS A 252 -9.09 -18.44 -7.05
C LYS A 252 -9.93 -18.78 -8.29
N GLY A 253 -10.12 -17.84 -9.21
CA GLY A 253 -10.78 -18.08 -10.50
C GLY A 253 -12.31 -18.03 -10.48
N PHE A 254 -12.93 -17.57 -9.39
CA PHE A 254 -14.38 -17.33 -9.32
C PHE A 254 -14.77 -15.85 -9.45
N GLY A 255 -13.84 -15.00 -9.89
CA GLY A 255 -14.08 -13.59 -10.26
C GLY A 255 -14.73 -13.37 -11.64
N GLY A 256 -14.79 -14.39 -12.50
CA GLY A 256 -15.49 -14.34 -13.79
C GLY A 256 -15.14 -13.10 -14.64
N LEU A 257 -16.17 -12.36 -15.07
CA LEU A 257 -16.05 -11.13 -15.86
C LEU A 257 -15.25 -10.03 -15.16
N LEU A 258 -15.39 -9.92 -13.83
CA LEU A 258 -14.71 -8.88 -13.06
C LEU A 258 -13.19 -9.10 -13.07
N ASN A 259 -12.74 -10.36 -12.93
CA ASN A 259 -11.32 -10.69 -13.07
C ASN A 259 -10.81 -10.41 -14.49
N ALA A 260 -11.61 -10.68 -15.52
CA ALA A 260 -11.25 -10.40 -16.90
C ALA A 260 -11.06 -8.89 -17.15
N PHE A 261 -11.97 -8.07 -16.62
CA PHE A 261 -11.89 -6.60 -16.69
C PHE A 261 -10.68 -6.07 -15.91
N LEU A 262 -10.52 -6.46 -14.64
CA LEU A 262 -9.43 -5.96 -13.79
C LEU A 262 -8.04 -6.42 -14.27
N SER A 263 -7.96 -7.51 -15.04
CA SER A 263 -6.72 -8.02 -15.63
C SER A 263 -6.40 -7.41 -17.01
N MET A 264 -7.18 -6.44 -17.48
CA MET A 264 -6.94 -5.80 -18.78
C MET A 264 -5.60 -5.06 -18.82
N ARG A 265 -4.86 -5.21 -19.92
CA ARG A 265 -3.53 -4.60 -20.10
C ARG A 265 -3.53 -3.08 -20.08
N ILE A 266 -4.68 -2.44 -20.35
CA ILE A 266 -4.82 -0.98 -20.28
C ILE A 266 -4.54 -0.44 -18.87
N PHE A 267 -4.79 -1.23 -17.83
CA PHE A 267 -4.53 -0.83 -16.44
C PHE A 267 -3.06 -0.94 -16.02
N LEU A 268 -2.20 -1.63 -16.79
CA LEU A 268 -0.78 -1.77 -16.47
C LEU A 268 -0.08 -0.41 -16.32
N PRO A 269 -0.05 0.47 -17.34
CA PRO A 269 0.62 1.76 -17.22
C PRO A 269 -0.01 2.66 -16.14
N LEU A 270 -1.35 2.63 -15.98
CA LEU A 270 -2.04 3.40 -14.96
C LEU A 270 -1.63 2.93 -13.55
N SER A 271 -1.60 1.62 -13.32
CA SER A 271 -1.20 1.03 -12.04
C SER A 271 0.26 1.30 -11.69
N SER A 272 1.15 1.31 -12.69
CA SER A 272 2.56 1.65 -12.51
C SER A 272 2.75 3.12 -12.13
N ALA A 273 1.91 4.02 -12.63
CA ALA A 273 1.97 5.45 -12.32
C ALA A 273 1.30 5.85 -11.01
N CYS A 274 0.55 4.95 -10.34
CA CYS A 274 -0.22 5.27 -9.12
C CYS A 274 0.61 5.95 -8.02
N TYR A 275 1.87 5.53 -7.83
CA TYR A 275 2.73 6.12 -6.80
C TYR A 275 3.12 7.57 -7.14
N ALA A 276 3.64 7.80 -8.34
CA ALA A 276 3.95 9.13 -8.84
C ALA A 276 2.71 10.04 -8.89
N LEU A 277 1.55 9.49 -9.25
CA LEU A 277 0.26 10.17 -9.23
C LEU A 277 -0.10 10.62 -7.82
N TYR A 278 0.01 9.74 -6.84
CA TYR A 278 -0.25 10.07 -5.44
C TYR A 278 0.66 11.19 -4.93
N LEU A 279 1.94 11.19 -5.29
CA LEU A 279 2.84 12.26 -4.86
C LEU A 279 2.54 13.59 -5.56
N GLY A 280 2.25 13.54 -6.87
CA GLY A 280 2.14 14.72 -7.74
C GLY A 280 0.75 15.36 -7.83
N HIS A 281 -0.33 14.66 -7.46
CA HIS A 281 -1.71 15.13 -7.73
C HIS A 281 -2.02 16.51 -7.14
N ILE A 282 -1.49 16.83 -5.95
CA ILE A 282 -1.76 18.12 -5.30
C ILE A 282 -1.24 19.30 -6.13
N TYR A 283 -0.08 19.19 -6.80
CA TYR A 283 0.41 20.26 -7.68
C TYR A 283 -0.49 20.46 -8.90
N ALA A 284 -0.99 19.37 -9.49
CA ALA A 284 -1.94 19.45 -10.61
C ALA A 284 -3.25 20.11 -10.17
N ILE A 285 -3.78 19.71 -9.01
CA ILE A 285 -5.01 20.28 -8.45
C ILE A 285 -4.82 21.78 -8.19
N PHE A 286 -3.72 22.19 -7.55
CA PHE A 286 -3.44 23.60 -7.31
C PHE A 286 -3.24 24.39 -8.61
N ALA A 287 -2.51 23.84 -9.59
CA ALA A 287 -2.32 24.52 -10.88
C ALA A 287 -3.67 24.83 -11.55
N ILE A 288 -4.61 23.88 -11.53
CA ILE A 288 -5.95 24.07 -12.10
C ILE A 288 -6.73 25.14 -11.34
N TYR A 289 -6.78 25.06 -10.01
CA TYR A 289 -7.53 26.04 -9.21
C TYR A 289 -6.93 27.45 -9.30
N MET A 290 -5.61 27.58 -9.30
CA MET A 290 -4.93 28.88 -9.47
C MET A 290 -5.12 29.46 -10.87
N SER A 291 -5.29 28.61 -11.90
CA SER A 291 -5.60 29.06 -13.26
C SER A 291 -7.09 29.36 -13.50
N SER A 292 -7.96 28.96 -12.57
CA SER A 292 -9.41 29.13 -12.71
C SER A 292 -9.86 30.46 -12.12
N SER A 293 -10.76 31.15 -12.79
CA SER A 293 -11.43 32.33 -12.23
C SER A 293 -12.35 31.93 -11.07
N PHE A 294 -12.29 32.67 -9.96
CA PHE A 294 -13.17 32.49 -8.80
C PHE A 294 -14.30 33.55 -8.82
N PRO A 295 -15.55 33.22 -8.41
CA PRO A 295 -16.03 31.90 -7.99
C PRO A 295 -16.23 30.95 -9.18
N ILE A 296 -16.01 29.65 -8.95
CA ILE A 296 -16.32 28.62 -9.94
C ILE A 296 -17.83 28.49 -10.03
N HIS A 297 -18.41 28.81 -11.19
CA HIS A 297 -19.84 28.69 -11.40
C HIS A 297 -20.22 27.22 -11.64
N TYR A 298 -21.22 26.72 -10.91
CA TYR A 298 -21.70 25.35 -11.02
C TYR A 298 -22.96 25.31 -11.89
N ASP A 299 -22.80 24.96 -13.17
CA ASP A 299 -23.88 24.83 -14.16
C ASP A 299 -24.44 23.40 -14.27
N GLY A 300 -24.27 22.59 -13.22
CA GLY A 300 -24.72 21.20 -13.18
C GLY A 300 -23.64 20.18 -13.51
N PHE A 301 -24.08 18.97 -13.89
CA PHE A 301 -23.21 17.79 -13.98
C PHE A 301 -22.08 17.91 -15.02
N ILE A 302 -22.31 18.64 -16.11
CA ILE A 302 -21.30 18.84 -17.16
C ILE A 302 -20.10 19.64 -16.63
N THR A 303 -20.32 20.65 -15.78
CA THR A 303 -19.23 21.38 -15.14
C THR A 303 -18.39 20.46 -14.27
N LEU A 304 -19.03 19.58 -13.48
CA LEU A 304 -18.32 18.58 -12.67
C LEU A 304 -17.48 17.63 -13.53
N LEU A 305 -18.05 17.12 -14.63
CA LEU A 305 -17.36 16.22 -15.55
C LEU A 305 -16.16 16.90 -16.21
N ASN A 306 -16.29 18.18 -16.60
CA ASN A 306 -15.21 18.97 -17.18
C ASN A 306 -14.05 19.15 -16.20
N TYR A 307 -14.33 19.51 -14.94
CA TYR A 307 -13.28 19.62 -13.92
C TYR A 307 -12.63 18.27 -13.62
N TYR A 308 -13.43 17.19 -13.55
CA TYR A 308 -12.91 15.84 -13.36
C TYR A 308 -11.88 15.46 -14.44
N TRP A 309 -12.21 15.64 -15.72
CA TRP A 309 -11.28 15.30 -16.81
C TRP A 309 -10.05 16.22 -16.85
N LYS A 310 -10.20 17.51 -16.54
CA LYS A 310 -9.06 18.44 -16.40
C LYS A 310 -8.10 17.98 -15.31
N HIS A 311 -8.61 17.65 -14.12
CA HIS A 311 -7.79 17.12 -13.03
C HIS A 311 -7.14 15.78 -13.39
N LEU A 312 -7.93 14.84 -13.90
CA LEU A 312 -7.43 13.50 -14.23
C LEU A 312 -6.30 13.55 -15.25
N SER A 313 -6.49 14.29 -16.35
CA SER A 313 -5.49 14.41 -17.42
C SER A 313 -4.20 15.05 -16.92
N LEU A 314 -4.27 16.18 -16.20
CA LEU A 314 -3.08 16.86 -15.69
C LEU A 314 -2.36 16.04 -14.61
N CYS A 315 -3.10 15.42 -13.69
CA CYS A 315 -2.51 14.55 -12.66
C CYS A 315 -1.73 13.39 -13.29
N TYR A 316 -2.31 12.69 -14.27
CA TYR A 316 -1.61 11.61 -14.96
C TYR A 316 -0.44 12.10 -15.82
N PHE A 317 -0.54 13.27 -16.45
CA PHE A 317 0.56 13.86 -17.19
C PHE A 317 1.78 14.13 -16.29
N ILE A 318 1.57 14.75 -15.12
CA ILE A 318 2.63 14.98 -14.13
C ILE A 318 3.16 13.64 -13.60
N ALA A 319 2.27 12.71 -13.26
CA ALA A 319 2.64 11.39 -12.73
C ALA A 319 3.54 10.60 -13.69
N ILE A 320 3.17 10.53 -14.97
CA ILE A 320 3.94 9.83 -16.01
C ILE A 320 5.29 10.51 -16.21
N SER A 321 5.34 11.85 -16.15
CA SER A 321 6.59 12.60 -16.24
C SER A 321 7.55 12.25 -15.10
N ILE A 322 7.05 12.21 -13.85
CA ILE A 322 7.84 11.80 -12.68
C ILE A 322 8.28 10.33 -12.81
N LEU A 323 7.38 9.45 -13.23
CA LEU A 323 7.66 8.03 -13.41
C LEU A 323 8.79 7.80 -14.42
N ILE A 324 8.73 8.42 -15.59
CA ILE A 324 9.69 8.22 -16.69
C ILE A 324 11.03 8.91 -16.39
N CYS A 325 11.01 10.13 -15.86
CA CYS A 325 12.23 10.92 -15.68
C CYS A 325 12.98 10.59 -14.39
N ILE A 326 12.28 10.14 -13.34
CA ILE A 326 12.86 9.99 -12.00
C ILE A 326 12.79 8.53 -11.53
N GLU A 327 11.59 7.96 -11.43
CA GLU A 327 11.40 6.64 -10.81
C GLU A 327 12.05 5.52 -11.63
N MET A 328 11.75 5.45 -12.94
CA MET A 328 12.27 4.40 -13.82
C MET A 328 13.81 4.40 -13.95
N PRO A 329 14.49 5.56 -14.15
CA PRO A 329 15.94 5.61 -14.19
C PRO A 329 16.57 5.24 -12.85
N ALA A 330 16.03 5.75 -11.73
CA ALA A 330 16.55 5.45 -10.40
C ALA A 330 16.44 3.95 -10.09
N LEU A 331 15.31 3.31 -10.41
CA LEU A 331 15.13 1.87 -10.25
C LEU A 331 16.11 1.06 -11.11
N HIS A 332 16.42 1.50 -12.33
CA HIS A 332 17.44 0.84 -13.16
C HIS A 332 18.84 1.00 -12.57
N ILE A 333 19.20 2.17 -12.04
CA ILE A 333 20.48 2.41 -11.38
C ILE A 333 20.61 1.49 -10.16
N VAL A 334 19.59 1.45 -9.31
CA VAL A 334 19.53 0.55 -8.14
C VAL A 334 19.71 -0.89 -8.58
N LYS A 335 18.98 -1.34 -9.62
CA LYS A 335 19.08 -2.69 -10.13
C LYS A 335 20.48 -3.04 -10.65
N ILE A 336 21.16 -2.11 -11.31
CA ILE A 336 22.54 -2.31 -11.79
C ILE A 336 23.50 -2.41 -10.59
N LEU A 337 23.38 -1.51 -9.62
CA LEU A 337 24.24 -1.48 -8.43
C LEU A 337 24.09 -2.75 -7.58
N PHE A 338 22.88 -3.30 -7.48
CA PHE A 338 22.55 -4.47 -6.64
C PHE A 338 22.29 -5.75 -7.45
N TYR A 339 22.68 -5.79 -8.73
CA TYR A 339 22.43 -6.91 -9.64
C TYR A 339 22.96 -8.25 -9.11
N ASN A 340 24.17 -8.24 -8.53
CA ASN A 340 24.84 -9.44 -8.04
C ASN A 340 24.17 -10.03 -6.78
N SER A 341 23.60 -9.18 -5.91
CA SER A 341 22.86 -9.63 -4.73
C SER A 341 21.52 -10.30 -5.10
N GLU A 342 20.82 -9.80 -6.12
CA GLU A 342 19.55 -10.38 -6.55
C GLU A 342 19.71 -11.75 -7.22
N GLN A 343 20.75 -11.93 -8.05
CA GLN A 343 21.02 -13.23 -8.68
C GLN A 343 21.40 -14.31 -7.66
N GLN A 344 22.22 -13.97 -6.65
CA GLN A 344 22.54 -14.88 -5.56
C GLN A 344 21.27 -15.33 -4.82
N MET A 345 20.39 -14.40 -4.44
CA MET A 345 19.14 -14.74 -3.74
C MET A 345 18.19 -15.59 -4.60
N GLN A 346 18.04 -15.29 -5.89
CA GLN A 346 17.15 -16.04 -6.79
C GLN A 346 17.68 -17.43 -7.14
N ALA A 347 19.00 -17.58 -7.28
CA ALA A 347 19.64 -18.87 -7.49
C ALA A 347 19.52 -19.75 -6.23
N GLU A 348 19.62 -19.15 -5.05
CA GLU A 348 19.52 -19.85 -3.76
C GLU A 348 18.08 -20.23 -3.40
N ALA A 349 17.08 -19.38 -3.71
CA ALA A 349 15.67 -19.66 -3.49
C ALA A 349 15.14 -20.85 -4.30
N LYS A 350 15.70 -21.07 -5.50
CA LYS A 350 15.39 -22.20 -6.40
C LYS A 350 16.10 -23.51 -6.03
N ARG A 351 17.04 -23.50 -5.06
CA ARG A 351 17.73 -24.72 -4.62
C ARG A 351 16.74 -25.62 -3.86
N PRO A 352 16.53 -26.89 -4.28
CA PRO A 352 15.57 -27.79 -3.65
C PRO A 352 15.95 -28.11 -2.19
N GLU A 353 14.93 -28.22 -1.34
CA GLU A 353 15.02 -28.33 0.13
C GLU A 353 15.84 -29.55 0.59
N ILE A 354 15.86 -30.63 -0.20
CA ILE A 354 16.60 -31.88 0.07
C ILE A 354 18.13 -31.68 0.01
N ILE A 355 18.63 -30.68 -0.75
CA ILE A 355 20.06 -30.35 -0.79
C ILE A 355 20.44 -29.46 0.41
N ARG A 356 19.48 -28.72 0.97
CA ARG A 356 19.71 -27.80 2.09
C ARG A 356 19.97 -28.52 3.41
N THR A 357 19.27 -29.62 3.68
CA THR A 357 19.49 -30.44 4.89
C THR A 357 20.79 -31.26 4.82
N ARG A 358 21.17 -31.74 3.63
CA ARG A 358 22.35 -32.61 3.46
C ARG A 358 23.70 -31.89 3.66
N GLU A 359 23.76 -30.57 3.43
CA GLU A 359 24.95 -29.75 3.72
C GLU A 359 25.03 -29.33 5.20
N GLU A 360 23.90 -29.16 5.90
CA GLU A 360 23.89 -28.88 7.34
C GLU A 360 24.30 -30.11 8.16
N ASP A 361 23.88 -31.32 7.76
CA ASP A 361 24.29 -32.58 8.40
C ASP A 361 25.74 -32.99 8.04
N GLY A 362 26.25 -32.54 6.89
CA GLY A 362 27.60 -32.83 6.41
C GLY A 362 28.71 -32.00 7.08
N LEU A 363 28.36 -30.95 7.84
CA LEU A 363 29.35 -30.11 8.54
C LEU A 363 29.65 -30.62 9.97
N HIS A 364 28.97 -31.67 10.44
CA HIS A 364 29.13 -32.23 11.78
C HIS A 364 29.66 -33.68 11.84
N SER A 365 30.11 -34.25 10.72
CA SER A 365 30.74 -35.57 10.70
C SER A 365 32.18 -35.51 10.17
N SER A 366 33.14 -35.55 11.10
CA SER A 366 34.50 -35.98 10.81
C SER A 366 34.48 -37.38 10.21
N PRO A 367 35.23 -37.70 9.15
CA PRO A 367 35.47 -39.09 8.79
C PRO A 367 36.86 -39.51 9.31
N ILE A 368 36.83 -40.38 10.33
CA ILE A 368 37.92 -41.31 10.61
C ILE A 368 37.92 -42.38 9.51
N HIS A 369 39.12 -42.62 8.98
CA HIS A 369 39.68 -43.79 8.28
C HIS A 369 38.79 -44.87 7.61
N ASP A 370 39.21 -45.17 6.37
CA ASP A 370 39.20 -46.44 5.63
C ASP A 370 37.89 -47.16 5.28
N SER A 371 37.65 -47.31 3.98
CA SER A 371 37.79 -48.62 3.31
C SER A 371 37.49 -48.58 1.80
N HIS A 372 38.40 -49.21 1.07
CA HIS A 372 38.18 -50.07 -0.11
C HIS A 372 37.36 -49.57 -1.32
N ILE A 373 38.13 -49.23 -2.36
CA ILE A 373 37.99 -49.64 -3.77
C ILE A 373 37.00 -50.81 -3.98
N ILE A 374 35.88 -50.58 -4.70
CA ILE A 374 35.37 -51.48 -5.76
C ILE A 374 34.65 -50.63 -6.83
N ARG A 375 35.17 -50.73 -8.07
CA ARG A 375 34.53 -50.29 -9.33
C ARG A 375 33.23 -51.04 -9.56
N ASN A 376 32.18 -50.37 -10.04
CA ASN A 376 31.35 -50.99 -11.08
C ASN A 376 30.71 -49.99 -12.04
N ASN A 377 30.74 -50.42 -13.31
CA ASN A 377 30.42 -49.69 -14.52
C ASN A 377 28.91 -49.59 -14.80
N ASN A 378 28.60 -48.61 -15.65
CA ASN A 378 27.51 -48.56 -16.61
C ASN A 378 26.09 -48.19 -16.14
N VAL A 379 25.64 -47.09 -16.75
CA VAL A 379 24.40 -46.90 -17.54
C VAL A 379 23.72 -45.61 -17.07
N VAL A 380 23.78 -44.54 -17.88
CA VAL A 380 22.59 -43.84 -18.40
C VAL A 380 23.02 -42.95 -19.59
N ARG A 381 22.21 -43.06 -20.65
CA ARG A 381 22.35 -42.50 -21.99
C ARG A 381 22.46 -40.98 -22.05
N ARG A 382 23.33 -40.51 -22.94
CA ARG A 382 23.29 -39.18 -23.58
C ARG A 382 21.99 -39.01 -24.36
N ILE A 383 21.29 -37.90 -24.15
CA ILE A 383 20.42 -37.29 -25.16
C ILE A 383 20.83 -35.81 -25.28
N ARG A 384 21.38 -35.46 -26.45
CA ARG A 384 21.71 -34.10 -26.90
C ARG A 384 20.46 -33.38 -27.45
N PRO A 385 20.49 -32.04 -27.56
CA PRO A 385 19.34 -31.22 -27.93
C PRO A 385 19.13 -31.13 -29.46
N LYS A 386 17.88 -31.03 -29.91
CA LYS A 386 17.49 -30.47 -31.23
C LYS A 386 16.85 -29.11 -30.95
N SER A 387 17.47 -27.97 -31.27
CA SER A 387 17.65 -27.32 -32.58
C SER A 387 16.34 -26.87 -33.26
N ARG A 388 16.11 -25.54 -33.21
CA ARG A 388 15.60 -24.61 -34.24
C ARG A 388 14.83 -25.18 -35.46
N ARG A 389 13.66 -24.56 -35.70
CA ARG A 389 12.96 -24.14 -36.96
C ARG A 389 11.45 -24.17 -36.65
N ALA A 390 10.60 -23.23 -37.02
CA ALA A 390 10.68 -22.00 -37.80
C ALA A 390 9.66 -21.01 -37.21
#